data_AF-A0A368YT48-F1
#
_entry.id   AF-A0A368YT48-F1
#
_cell.length_a   1.000
_cell.length_b   1.000
_cell.length_c   1.000
_cell.angle_alpha   90.00
_cell.angle_beta   90.00
_cell.angle_gamma   90.00
#
_symmetry.space_group_name_H-M   'P 1'
#
loop_
_entity.id
_entity.type
_entity.pdbx_description
1 polymer ?
#
loop_
_entity_poly.entity_id
_entity_poly.type
_entity_poly.pdbx_seq_one_letter_code
_entity_poly.pdbx_strand_id
1 'polypeptide(L)'
;MTEVIALKTAFTELPPAFNNDHVEWLMEAVLRNRFLPCPDPDSIFVGDGNFQAVGAEFLGHFIRKGGVRPDSRVLDIGCGIGRMAVPLTQYLDFAKGSYCGIDPVAGGINWCRQMISPVYSNFEFRHLDIAHSLYNPKGAIDGLELVLPYEDRQFDFIIMTSVVTHLPDEEVSAYLREVERVLAPGGRLFMTCFVVDKVAAENPLKKRDARLGFQRYDEGPCWFVPELPPLAAVGFDDGFLDGALARAGLSVTTKSFGHWRGVPSDHYQDLFVAELDRGDR
;
A
#
# COMPACT_ATOMS: atom_id res chain seq x y z
N MET A 1 -4.56 -27.53 50.92
CA MET A 1 -4.87 -27.71 49.49
C MET A 1 -4.93 -26.34 48.88
N THR A 2 -4.22 -26.20 47.77
CA THR A 2 -3.46 -25.03 47.34
C THR A 2 -4.33 -23.99 46.63
N GLU A 3 -4.19 -22.72 47.02
CA GLU A 3 -4.68 -21.55 46.28
C GLU A 3 -3.94 -21.44 44.95
N VAL A 4 -4.69 -21.36 43.85
CA VAL A 4 -4.15 -21.04 42.53
C VAL A 4 -4.40 -19.56 42.27
N ILE A 5 -3.37 -18.74 42.50
CA ILE A 5 -3.36 -17.32 42.14
C ILE A 5 -3.17 -17.25 40.62
N ALA A 6 -4.23 -16.87 39.91
CA ALA A 6 -4.17 -16.54 38.49
C ALA A 6 -3.54 -15.14 38.32
N LEU A 7 -2.26 -15.09 37.93
CA LEU A 7 -1.61 -13.88 37.45
C LEU A 7 -2.20 -13.51 36.09
N LYS A 8 -3.15 -12.57 36.09
CA LYS A 8 -3.51 -11.80 34.89
C LYS A 8 -2.33 -10.87 34.59
N THR A 9 -1.51 -11.24 33.61
CA THR A 9 -0.53 -10.33 33.01
C THR A 9 -1.32 -9.22 32.31
N ALA A 10 -1.39 -8.04 32.94
CA ALA A 10 -1.91 -6.85 32.30
C ALA A 10 -0.92 -6.46 31.19
N PHE A 11 -1.32 -6.65 29.93
CA PHE A 11 -0.68 -5.95 28.82
C PHE A 11 -1.00 -4.47 29.00
N THR A 12 -0.09 -3.72 29.59
CA THR A 12 -0.09 -2.26 29.46
C THR A 12 0.13 -1.96 27.98
N GLU A 13 -0.95 -1.61 27.28
CA GLU A 13 -0.86 -1.00 25.96
C GLU A 13 0.02 0.25 26.10
N LEU A 14 1.21 0.21 25.50
CA LEU A 14 2.03 1.39 25.36
C LEU A 14 1.21 2.45 24.62
N PRO A 15 1.25 3.72 25.05
CA PRO A 15 0.56 4.78 24.32
C PRO A 15 1.02 4.77 22.86
N PRO A 16 0.12 5.07 21.91
CA PRO A 16 0.47 5.07 20.49
C PRO A 16 1.68 5.97 20.25
N ALA A 17 2.56 5.55 19.34
CA ALA A 17 3.79 6.29 19.00
C ALA A 17 3.52 7.64 18.30
N PHE A 18 2.26 8.04 18.16
CA PHE A 18 1.79 9.24 17.49
C PHE A 18 0.69 9.93 18.31
N ASN A 19 0.53 11.24 18.13
CA ASN A 19 -0.57 12.01 18.72
C ASN A 19 -1.72 12.09 17.70
N ASN A 20 -2.88 11.50 18.01
CA ASN A 20 -4.00 11.45 17.07
C ASN A 20 -4.54 12.84 16.68
N ASP A 21 -4.62 13.79 17.61
CA ASP A 21 -5.09 15.15 17.31
C ASP A 21 -4.15 15.84 16.32
N HIS A 22 -2.85 15.56 16.42
CA HIS A 22 -1.88 16.05 15.45
C HIS A 22 -2.04 15.40 14.07
N VAL A 23 -2.35 14.11 14.02
CA VAL A 23 -2.64 13.42 12.75
C VAL A 23 -3.89 13.99 12.09
N GLU A 24 -4.99 14.19 12.83
CA GLU A 24 -6.21 14.82 12.29
C GLU A 24 -5.92 16.22 11.75
N TRP A 25 -5.21 17.04 12.54
CA TRP A 25 -4.82 18.38 12.11
C TRP A 25 -4.00 18.35 10.83
N LEU A 26 -3.04 17.41 10.72
CA LEU A 26 -2.19 17.28 9.54
C LEU A 26 -2.98 16.86 8.30
N MET A 27 -3.91 15.90 8.46
CA MET A 27 -4.82 15.48 7.38
C MET A 27 -5.68 16.65 6.90
N GLU A 28 -6.25 17.44 7.82
CA GLU A 28 -7.00 18.64 7.47
C GLU A 28 -6.13 19.71 6.81
N ALA A 29 -4.88 19.88 7.27
CA ALA A 29 -3.94 20.83 6.70
C ALA A 29 -3.62 20.45 5.24
N VAL A 30 -3.34 19.17 4.96
CA VAL A 30 -3.14 18.66 3.59
C VAL A 30 -4.38 18.93 2.73
N LEU A 31 -5.57 18.59 3.23
CA LEU A 31 -6.85 18.77 2.51
C LEU A 31 -7.13 20.23 2.13
N ARG A 32 -6.79 21.16 3.01
CA ARG A 32 -7.07 22.59 2.82
C ARG A 32 -5.95 23.32 2.08
N ASN A 33 -4.78 22.70 1.92
CA ASN A 33 -3.62 23.34 1.31
C ASN A 33 -3.74 23.35 -0.22
N ARG A 34 -4.03 24.53 -0.77
CA ARG A 34 -4.17 24.78 -2.21
C ARG A 34 -2.84 24.90 -2.96
N PHE A 35 -1.71 24.88 -2.25
CA PHE A 35 -0.37 25.01 -2.80
C PHE A 35 0.36 23.67 -2.89
N LEU A 36 -0.20 22.59 -2.33
CA LEU A 36 0.36 21.27 -2.55
C LEU A 36 0.20 20.87 -4.02
N PRO A 37 1.20 20.20 -4.61
CA PRO A 37 1.09 19.68 -5.98
C PRO A 37 -0.18 18.84 -6.14
N CYS A 38 -0.98 19.18 -7.13
CA CYS A 38 -2.17 18.42 -7.51
C CYS A 38 -2.18 18.31 -9.03
N PRO A 39 -2.24 17.10 -9.59
CA PRO A 39 -2.29 16.93 -11.04
C PRO A 39 -3.60 17.48 -11.60
N ASP A 40 -3.61 17.75 -12.90
CA ASP A 40 -4.87 17.97 -13.62
C ASP A 40 -5.75 16.72 -13.45
N PRO A 41 -7.05 16.85 -13.12
CA PRO A 41 -7.97 15.71 -13.00
C PRO A 41 -7.92 14.76 -14.20
N ASP A 42 -7.74 15.27 -15.42
CA ASP A 42 -7.68 14.46 -16.64
C ASP A 42 -6.36 13.68 -16.78
N SER A 43 -5.35 14.02 -15.98
CA SER A 43 -4.06 13.32 -15.93
C SER A 43 -4.03 12.19 -14.90
N ILE A 44 -5.10 12.00 -14.11
CA ILE A 44 -5.21 10.92 -13.13
C ILE A 44 -5.59 9.63 -13.88
N PHE A 45 -4.59 8.81 -14.16
CA PHE A 45 -4.75 7.59 -14.96
C PHE A 45 -5.11 6.35 -14.14
N VAL A 46 -5.00 6.39 -12.81
CA VAL A 46 -5.35 5.27 -11.93
C VAL A 46 -5.82 5.75 -10.55
N GLY A 47 -6.74 4.97 -9.97
CA GLY A 47 -7.36 5.22 -8.67
C GLY A 47 -8.50 6.24 -8.76
N ASP A 48 -9.70 5.82 -8.40
CA ASP A 48 -10.85 6.73 -8.32
C ASP A 48 -10.73 7.72 -7.15
N GLY A 49 -11.64 8.69 -7.11
CA GLY A 49 -11.80 9.61 -5.99
C GLY A 49 -10.95 10.88 -6.09
N ASN A 50 -11.15 11.78 -5.13
CA ASN A 50 -10.44 13.04 -5.08
C ASN A 50 -8.97 12.80 -4.65
N PHE A 51 -8.02 13.23 -5.49
CA PHE A 51 -6.59 13.03 -5.28
C PHE A 51 -6.12 13.46 -3.88
N GLN A 52 -6.48 14.66 -3.44
CA GLN A 52 -6.06 15.22 -2.16
C GLN A 52 -6.73 14.52 -0.98
N ALA A 53 -8.03 14.20 -1.10
CA ALA A 53 -8.78 13.54 -0.04
C ALA A 53 -8.29 12.13 0.22
N VAL A 54 -8.08 11.35 -0.85
CA VAL A 54 -7.53 10.01 -0.73
C VAL A 54 -6.09 10.07 -0.22
N GLY A 55 -5.27 11.01 -0.68
CA GLY A 55 -3.91 11.21 -0.15
C GLY A 55 -3.90 11.49 1.36
N ALA A 56 -4.74 12.42 1.83
CA ALA A 56 -4.85 12.75 3.25
C ALA A 56 -5.35 11.56 4.09
N GLU A 57 -6.36 10.83 3.60
CA GLU A 57 -6.85 9.61 4.23
C GLU A 57 -5.72 8.59 4.43
N PHE A 58 -4.97 8.29 3.36
CA PHE A 58 -3.87 7.32 3.42
C PHE A 58 -2.70 7.78 4.27
N LEU A 59 -2.40 9.08 4.34
CA LEU A 59 -1.43 9.60 5.32
C LEU A 59 -1.82 9.21 6.74
N GLY A 60 -3.09 9.36 7.09
CA GLY A 60 -3.64 8.91 8.35
C GLY A 60 -3.44 7.40 8.57
N HIS A 61 -3.73 6.59 7.56
CA HIS A 61 -3.55 5.13 7.63
C HIS A 61 -2.08 4.71 7.76
N PHE A 62 -1.17 5.36 7.04
CA PHE A 62 0.27 5.09 7.15
C PHE A 62 0.79 5.37 8.56
N ILE A 63 0.33 6.44 9.20
CA ILE A 63 0.75 6.79 10.56
C ILE A 63 0.08 5.86 11.58
N ARG A 64 -1.25 5.73 11.53
CA ARG A 64 -2.03 5.02 12.56
C ARG A 64 -1.90 3.51 12.49
N LYS A 65 -1.93 2.95 11.27
CA LYS A 65 -1.95 1.50 11.02
C LYS A 65 -0.58 1.02 10.55
N GLY A 66 0.06 1.76 9.64
CA GLY A 66 1.37 1.41 9.10
C GLY A 66 2.53 1.61 10.07
N GLY A 67 2.46 2.64 10.92
CA GLY A 67 3.58 3.03 11.80
C GLY A 67 4.73 3.73 11.07
N VAL A 68 4.46 4.40 9.95
CA VAL A 68 5.45 5.30 9.33
C VAL A 68 5.84 6.38 10.34
N ARG A 69 7.15 6.65 10.43
CA ARG A 69 7.71 7.73 11.27
C ARG A 69 8.21 8.89 10.41
N PRO A 70 8.36 10.11 10.97
CA PRO A 70 8.87 11.25 10.22
C PRO A 70 10.27 11.02 9.61
N ASP A 71 11.11 10.24 10.27
CA ASP A 71 12.47 9.91 9.84
C ASP A 71 12.55 8.57 9.05
N SER A 72 11.42 8.08 8.53
CA SER A 72 11.41 6.84 7.74
C SER A 72 12.00 7.08 6.34
N ARG A 73 12.72 6.08 5.85
CA ARG A 73 13.04 5.93 4.42
C ARG A 73 11.90 5.15 3.77
N VAL A 74 11.09 5.84 2.97
CA VAL A 74 9.88 5.31 2.35
C VAL A 74 10.15 4.91 0.91
N LEU A 75 9.72 3.71 0.53
CA LEU A 75 9.60 3.30 -0.88
C LEU A 75 8.11 3.13 -1.21
N ASP A 76 7.65 3.75 -2.29
CA ASP A 76 6.30 3.61 -2.81
C ASP A 76 6.34 2.92 -4.17
N ILE A 77 5.97 1.65 -4.18
CA ILE A 77 5.89 0.82 -5.36
C ILE A 77 4.52 1.07 -6.00
N GLY A 78 4.48 1.47 -7.27
CA GLY A 78 3.25 1.92 -7.92
C GLY A 78 2.82 3.32 -7.46
N CYS A 79 3.77 4.25 -7.30
CA CYS A 79 3.49 5.59 -6.77
C CYS A 79 2.56 6.44 -7.67
N GLY A 80 2.33 6.01 -8.91
CA GLY A 80 1.51 6.66 -9.91
C GLY A 80 1.94 8.11 -10.14
N ILE A 81 0.95 9.00 -10.07
CA ILE A 81 1.13 10.46 -10.16
C ILE A 81 1.27 11.11 -8.76
N GLY A 82 1.83 10.38 -7.80
CA GLY A 82 2.27 10.95 -6.51
C GLY A 82 1.16 11.17 -5.48
N ARG A 83 0.02 10.46 -5.58
CA ARG A 83 -1.11 10.63 -4.65
C ARG A 83 -0.73 10.40 -3.20
N MET A 84 0.11 9.40 -2.93
CA MET A 84 0.63 9.10 -1.60
C MET A 84 1.85 9.97 -1.26
N ALA A 85 2.62 10.38 -2.27
CA ALA A 85 3.82 11.21 -2.10
C ALA A 85 3.48 12.61 -1.55
N VAL A 86 2.52 13.30 -2.17
CA VAL A 86 2.15 14.69 -1.84
C VAL A 86 1.84 14.88 -0.35
N PRO A 87 0.97 14.11 0.31
CA PRO A 87 0.71 14.29 1.74
C PRO A 87 1.93 13.94 2.61
N LEU A 88 2.77 12.97 2.20
CA LEU A 88 4.00 12.62 2.92
C LEU A 88 5.05 13.74 2.90
N THR A 89 5.01 14.66 1.92
CA THR A 89 5.86 15.88 1.94
C THR A 89 5.61 16.76 3.16
N GLN A 90 4.44 16.63 3.79
CA GLN A 90 4.05 17.40 4.98
C GLN A 90 4.32 16.64 6.30
N TYR A 91 4.80 15.40 6.22
CA TYR A 91 5.01 14.53 7.37
C TYR A 91 6.46 14.10 7.55
N LEU A 92 7.14 13.71 6.46
CA LEU A 92 8.52 13.27 6.53
C LEU A 92 9.45 14.44 6.88
N ASP A 93 10.36 14.21 7.82
CA ASP A 93 11.42 15.13 8.19
C ASP A 93 12.34 15.31 6.98
N PHE A 94 12.54 16.56 6.56
CA PHE A 94 13.31 16.88 5.36
C PHE A 94 14.77 16.42 5.42
N ALA A 95 15.39 16.40 6.61
CA ALA A 95 16.80 16.07 6.79
C ALA A 95 17.03 14.59 7.11
N LYS A 96 16.02 13.88 7.62
CA LYS A 96 16.16 12.50 8.12
C LYS A 96 15.31 11.49 7.36
N GLY A 97 14.13 11.89 6.90
CA GLY A 97 13.23 11.08 6.11
C GLY A 97 13.50 11.21 4.62
N SER A 98 13.10 10.20 3.86
CA SER A 98 13.17 10.23 2.39
C SER A 98 12.01 9.45 1.79
N TYR A 99 11.69 9.76 0.54
CA TYR A 99 10.67 9.08 -0.23
C TYR A 99 11.23 8.73 -1.61
N CYS A 100 11.07 7.48 -2.00
CA CYS A 100 11.39 6.96 -3.32
C CYS A 100 10.12 6.39 -3.94
N GLY A 101 9.62 6.98 -5.02
CA GLY A 101 8.49 6.46 -5.79
C GLY A 101 8.95 5.75 -7.05
N ILE A 102 8.39 4.56 -7.33
CA ILE A 102 8.56 3.87 -8.60
C ILE A 102 7.23 3.53 -9.24
N ASP A 103 7.16 3.61 -10.57
CA ASP A 103 5.93 3.31 -11.32
C ASP A 103 6.26 2.95 -12.78
N PRO A 104 5.50 2.05 -13.42
CA PRO A 104 5.66 1.74 -14.84
C PRO A 104 5.11 2.81 -15.79
N VAL A 105 4.29 3.76 -15.31
CA VAL A 105 3.71 4.82 -16.13
C VAL A 105 4.61 6.06 -16.10
N ALA A 106 5.42 6.22 -17.14
CA ALA A 106 6.37 7.33 -17.26
C ALA A 106 5.72 8.73 -17.12
N GLY A 107 4.47 8.89 -17.55
CA GLY A 107 3.73 10.15 -17.41
C GLY A 107 3.57 10.62 -15.96
N GLY A 108 3.17 9.71 -15.06
CA GLY A 108 3.02 10.02 -13.62
C GLY A 108 4.36 10.35 -12.97
N ILE A 109 5.41 9.59 -13.31
CA ILE A 109 6.77 9.83 -12.84
C ILE A 109 7.29 11.20 -13.30
N ASN A 110 7.09 11.55 -14.57
CA ASN A 110 7.54 12.83 -15.11
C ASN A 110 6.83 14.00 -14.42
N TRP A 111 5.53 13.88 -14.15
CA TRP A 111 4.80 14.87 -13.37
C TRP A 111 5.38 15.01 -11.96
N CYS A 112 5.63 13.90 -11.24
CA CYS A 112 6.19 13.95 -9.89
C CYS A 112 7.58 14.62 -9.87
N ARG A 113 8.44 14.30 -10.85
CA ARG A 113 9.77 14.93 -11.00
C ARG A 113 9.71 16.43 -11.30
N GLN A 114 8.67 16.89 -11.98
CA GLN A 114 8.47 18.30 -12.31
C GLN A 114 7.83 19.08 -11.16
N MET A 115 6.92 18.46 -10.42
CA MET A 115 6.05 19.15 -9.48
C MET A 115 6.41 18.94 -8.00
N ILE A 116 7.10 17.84 -7.66
CA ILE A 116 7.43 17.48 -6.27
C ILE A 116 8.93 17.63 -6.02
N SER A 117 9.77 16.89 -6.75
CA SER A 117 11.23 16.83 -6.49
C SER A 117 11.97 18.18 -6.45
N PRO A 118 11.61 19.22 -7.25
CA PRO A 118 12.30 20.51 -7.18
C PRO A 118 12.09 21.27 -5.87
N VAL A 119 10.98 20.99 -5.17
CA VAL A 119 10.64 21.61 -3.87
C VAL A 119 11.05 20.70 -2.71
N TYR A 120 10.94 19.39 -2.89
CA TYR A 120 11.23 18.37 -1.89
C TYR A 120 12.38 17.48 -2.38
N SER A 121 13.63 17.92 -2.14
CA SER A 121 14.82 17.23 -2.66
C SER A 121 15.05 15.83 -2.10
N ASN A 122 14.40 15.47 -0.99
CA ASN A 122 14.39 14.12 -0.42
C ASN A 122 13.29 13.22 -1.00
N PHE A 123 12.57 13.68 -2.03
CA PHE A 123 11.56 12.91 -2.78
C PHE A 123 12.06 12.63 -4.20
N GLU A 124 12.43 11.37 -4.45
CA GLU A 124 12.87 10.89 -5.76
C GLU A 124 11.81 10.02 -6.42
N PHE A 125 11.75 10.07 -7.75
CA PHE A 125 10.84 9.26 -8.55
C PHE A 125 11.59 8.59 -9.70
N ARG A 126 11.34 7.30 -9.92
CA ARG A 126 11.99 6.50 -10.97
C ARG A 126 10.95 5.75 -11.80
N HIS A 127 11.04 5.90 -13.12
CA HIS A 127 10.27 5.07 -14.04
C HIS A 127 10.96 3.71 -14.09
N LEU A 128 10.19 2.65 -13.87
CA LEU A 128 10.66 1.28 -13.96
C LEU A 128 9.89 0.60 -15.08
N ASP A 129 10.57 0.16 -16.13
CA ASP A 129 9.95 -0.27 -17.38
C ASP A 129 9.37 -1.70 -17.31
N ILE A 130 8.58 -1.96 -16.26
CA ILE A 130 7.90 -3.24 -16.00
C ILE A 130 6.76 -3.38 -17.00
N ALA A 131 6.69 -4.54 -17.66
CA ALA A 131 5.59 -4.91 -18.53
C ALA A 131 4.31 -5.06 -17.71
N HIS A 132 3.26 -4.35 -18.12
CA HIS A 132 1.92 -4.55 -17.56
C HIS A 132 0.88 -4.30 -18.65
N SER A 133 -0.05 -5.23 -18.85
CA SER A 133 -1.01 -5.21 -19.96
C SER A 133 -1.84 -3.93 -20.07
N LEU A 134 -2.10 -3.25 -18.93
CA LEU A 134 -2.86 -2.02 -18.86
C LEU A 134 -2.01 -0.74 -18.71
N TYR A 135 -0.92 -0.81 -17.95
CA TYR A 135 -0.20 0.38 -17.49
C TYR A 135 1.08 0.63 -18.30
N ASN A 136 1.73 -0.44 -18.75
CA ASN A 136 2.90 -0.34 -19.61
C ASN A 136 2.97 -1.56 -20.55
N PRO A 137 2.10 -1.62 -21.58
CA PRO A 137 1.96 -2.81 -22.44
C PRO A 137 3.21 -3.13 -23.28
N LYS A 138 4.18 -2.21 -23.30
CA LYS A 138 5.44 -2.32 -24.03
C LYS A 138 6.66 -2.34 -23.10
N GLY A 139 6.44 -2.54 -21.80
CA GLY A 139 7.54 -2.61 -20.84
C GLY A 139 8.50 -3.76 -21.17
N ALA A 140 9.79 -3.51 -20.97
CA ALA A 140 10.85 -4.46 -21.28
C ALA A 140 11.15 -5.45 -20.14
N ILE A 141 10.78 -5.13 -18.90
CA ILE A 141 11.06 -5.95 -17.71
C ILE A 141 9.86 -6.85 -17.44
N ASP A 142 10.07 -8.16 -17.43
CA ASP A 142 9.06 -9.14 -16.98
C ASP A 142 8.82 -8.97 -15.47
N GLY A 143 7.55 -8.91 -15.05
CA GLY A 143 7.17 -8.80 -13.64
C GLY A 143 7.67 -9.97 -12.79
N LEU A 144 7.86 -11.15 -13.38
CA LEU A 144 8.43 -12.33 -12.70
C LEU A 144 9.95 -12.21 -12.46
N GLU A 145 10.63 -11.40 -13.28
CA GLU A 145 12.06 -11.12 -13.21
C GLU A 145 12.37 -9.75 -12.57
N LEU A 146 11.39 -9.18 -11.86
CA LEU A 146 11.52 -7.88 -11.22
C LEU A 146 12.74 -7.81 -10.30
N VAL A 147 13.58 -6.80 -10.53
CA VAL A 147 14.64 -6.36 -9.62
C VAL A 147 14.51 -4.87 -9.41
N LEU A 148 14.26 -4.45 -8.17
CA LEU A 148 14.16 -3.05 -7.79
C LEU A 148 15.57 -2.41 -7.75
N PRO A 149 15.73 -1.17 -8.25
CA PRO A 149 17.02 -0.50 -8.38
C PRO A 149 17.49 0.13 -7.05
N TYR A 150 17.48 -0.67 -5.99
CA TYR A 150 17.77 -0.29 -4.61
C TYR A 150 18.63 -1.34 -3.93
N GLU A 151 19.42 -0.89 -2.96
CA GLU A 151 20.26 -1.75 -2.14
C GLU A 151 19.42 -2.53 -1.13
N ASP A 152 19.99 -3.62 -0.62
CA ASP A 152 19.36 -4.41 0.43
C ASP A 152 19.14 -3.57 1.69
N ARG A 153 18.02 -3.79 2.39
CA ARG A 153 17.71 -3.19 3.72
C ARG A 153 17.73 -1.66 3.74
N GLN A 154 17.36 -1.03 2.62
CA GLN A 154 17.39 0.41 2.43
C GLN A 154 16.17 1.14 3.00
N PHE A 155 15.01 0.49 3.13
CA PHE A 155 13.75 1.18 3.49
C PHE A 155 13.18 0.74 4.83
N ASP A 156 12.61 1.68 5.56
CA ASP A 156 11.95 1.39 6.84
C ASP A 156 10.44 1.15 6.66
N PHE A 157 9.88 1.69 5.57
CA PHE A 157 8.45 1.59 5.25
C PHE A 157 8.25 1.48 3.73
N ILE A 158 7.53 0.45 3.29
CA ILE A 158 7.21 0.23 1.87
C ILE A 158 5.69 0.35 1.69
N ILE A 159 5.28 1.05 0.64
CA ILE A 159 3.88 1.24 0.25
C ILE A 159 3.63 0.44 -1.04
N MET A 160 2.52 -0.30 -1.06
CA MET A 160 1.95 -0.96 -2.24
C MET A 160 0.44 -0.72 -2.26
N THR A 161 0.04 0.55 -2.41
CA THR A 161 -1.37 0.95 -2.47
C THR A 161 -1.92 0.70 -3.87
N SER A 162 -2.92 -0.16 -3.99
CA SER A 162 -3.51 -0.59 -5.27
C SER A 162 -2.47 -1.11 -6.25
N VAL A 163 -1.52 -1.92 -5.78
CA VAL A 163 -0.53 -2.59 -6.66
C VAL A 163 -0.92 -4.03 -6.88
N VAL A 164 -1.01 -4.82 -5.81
CA VAL A 164 -1.35 -6.25 -5.89
C VAL A 164 -2.72 -6.49 -6.53
N THR A 165 -3.61 -5.49 -6.50
CA THR A 165 -4.91 -5.52 -7.19
C THR A 165 -4.81 -5.48 -8.71
N HIS A 166 -3.60 -5.40 -9.25
CA HIS A 166 -3.30 -5.45 -10.68
C HIS A 166 -2.25 -6.52 -11.02
N LEU A 167 -1.83 -7.34 -10.05
CA LEU A 167 -0.83 -8.38 -10.29
C LEU A 167 -1.50 -9.75 -10.40
N PRO A 168 -1.02 -10.63 -11.30
CA PRO A 168 -1.27 -12.06 -11.15
C PRO A 168 -0.57 -12.60 -9.89
N ASP A 169 -1.02 -13.74 -9.40
CA ASP A 169 -0.52 -14.39 -8.19
C ASP A 169 0.98 -14.74 -8.23
N GLU A 170 1.49 -15.13 -9.39
CA GLU A 170 2.91 -15.40 -9.58
C GLU A 170 3.78 -14.13 -9.39
N GLU A 171 3.34 -12.99 -9.95
CA GLU A 171 4.04 -11.71 -9.81
C GLU A 171 3.97 -11.16 -8.39
N VAL A 172 2.89 -11.39 -7.64
CA VAL A 172 2.84 -11.02 -6.21
C VAL A 172 4.05 -11.59 -5.46
N SER A 173 4.43 -12.85 -5.75
CA SER A 173 5.59 -13.47 -5.10
C SER A 173 6.93 -12.84 -5.52
N ALA A 174 7.06 -12.41 -6.79
CA ALA A 174 8.25 -11.70 -7.27
C ALA A 174 8.40 -10.33 -6.61
N TYR A 175 7.31 -9.55 -6.53
CA TYR A 175 7.29 -8.27 -5.82
C TYR A 175 7.62 -8.43 -4.34
N LEU A 176 7.02 -9.41 -3.65
CA LEU A 176 7.28 -9.63 -2.23
C LEU A 176 8.72 -10.06 -1.93
N ARG A 177 9.39 -10.76 -2.87
CA ARG A 177 10.82 -11.07 -2.75
C ARG A 177 11.67 -9.81 -2.75
N GLU A 178 11.37 -8.86 -3.63
CA GLU A 178 12.08 -7.59 -3.67
C GLU A 178 11.72 -6.70 -2.47
N VAL A 179 10.48 -6.74 -1.99
CA VAL A 179 10.08 -6.08 -0.72
C VAL A 179 10.92 -6.61 0.43
N GLU A 180 11.02 -7.93 0.62
CA GLU A 180 11.86 -8.53 1.67
C GLU A 180 13.31 -8.05 1.56
N ARG A 181 13.88 -8.09 0.36
CA ARG A 181 15.28 -7.72 0.11
C ARG A 181 15.57 -6.27 0.49
N VAL A 182 14.74 -5.33 0.06
CA VAL A 182 15.00 -3.89 0.23
C VAL A 182 14.49 -3.33 1.55
N LEU A 183 13.65 -4.06 2.28
CA LEU A 183 13.14 -3.64 3.58
C LEU A 183 14.17 -3.89 4.69
N ALA A 184 14.37 -2.90 5.55
CA ALA A 184 15.24 -3.01 6.71
C ALA A 184 14.62 -3.95 7.76
N PRO A 185 15.42 -4.62 8.60
CA PRO A 185 14.89 -5.43 9.69
C PRO A 185 14.00 -4.60 10.65
N GLY A 186 12.79 -5.09 10.91
CA GLY A 186 11.74 -4.35 11.65
C GLY A 186 11.03 -3.27 10.85
N GLY A 187 11.35 -3.12 9.56
CA GLY A 187 10.62 -2.29 8.62
C GLY A 187 9.28 -2.94 8.24
N ARG A 188 8.38 -2.14 7.66
CA ARG A 188 7.01 -2.56 7.37
C ARG A 188 6.60 -2.36 5.93
N LEU A 189 5.89 -3.34 5.39
CA LEU A 189 5.08 -3.22 4.18
C LEU A 189 3.66 -2.81 4.56
N PHE A 190 3.14 -1.77 3.92
CA PHE A 190 1.74 -1.41 3.90
C PHE A 190 1.20 -1.65 2.49
N MET A 191 0.20 -2.52 2.36
CA MET A 191 -0.39 -2.83 1.06
C MET A 191 -1.91 -2.82 1.12
N THR A 192 -2.55 -2.45 0.01
CA THR A 192 -4.00 -2.62 -0.15
C THR A 192 -4.33 -3.69 -1.16
N CYS A 193 -5.44 -4.39 -0.93
CA CYS A 193 -5.83 -5.55 -1.71
C CYS A 193 -7.35 -5.74 -1.72
N PHE A 194 -7.81 -6.76 -2.44
CA PHE A 194 -9.18 -7.27 -2.37
C PHE A 194 -9.14 -8.74 -1.96
N VAL A 195 -9.51 -9.03 -0.71
CA VAL A 195 -9.66 -10.39 -0.19
C VAL A 195 -11.08 -10.86 -0.46
N VAL A 196 -11.22 -11.90 -1.28
CA VAL A 196 -12.47 -12.54 -1.61
C VAL A 196 -12.69 -13.73 -0.68
N ASP A 197 -13.12 -13.44 0.54
CA ASP A 197 -13.63 -14.47 1.47
C ASP A 197 -15.09 -14.83 1.14
N LYS A 198 -15.67 -15.73 1.94
CA LYS A 198 -17.07 -16.14 1.80
C LYS A 198 -18.05 -14.96 1.85
N VAL A 199 -17.82 -13.97 2.71
CA VAL A 199 -18.71 -12.80 2.85
C VAL A 199 -18.64 -11.91 1.62
N ALA A 200 -17.43 -11.64 1.14
CA ALA A 200 -17.21 -10.85 -0.07
C ALA A 200 -17.76 -11.54 -1.31
N ALA A 201 -17.59 -12.86 -1.43
CA ALA A 201 -18.08 -13.66 -2.55
C ALA A 201 -19.61 -13.76 -2.58
N GLU A 202 -20.24 -14.12 -1.46
CA GLU A 202 -21.69 -14.31 -1.36
C GLU A 202 -22.47 -12.98 -1.35
N ASN A 203 -21.82 -11.89 -0.92
CA ASN A 203 -22.42 -10.55 -0.80
C ASN A 203 -23.84 -10.56 -0.21
N PRO A 204 -24.06 -11.17 0.99
CA PRO A 204 -25.40 -11.45 1.51
C PRO A 204 -26.21 -10.17 1.75
N LEU A 205 -25.56 -9.07 2.10
CA LEU A 205 -26.20 -7.78 2.34
C LEU A 205 -26.46 -6.98 1.05
N LYS A 206 -25.99 -7.44 -0.11
CA LYS A 206 -26.04 -6.73 -1.39
C LYS A 206 -25.49 -5.29 -1.30
N LYS A 207 -24.43 -5.11 -0.51
CA LYS A 207 -23.78 -3.82 -0.22
C LYS A 207 -22.34 -3.74 -0.73
N ARG A 208 -21.77 -4.84 -1.23
CA ARG A 208 -20.49 -4.82 -1.95
C ARG A 208 -20.57 -3.85 -3.12
N ASP A 209 -19.47 -3.16 -3.42
CA ASP A 209 -19.36 -2.32 -4.61
C ASP A 209 -19.73 -3.15 -5.85
N ALA A 210 -20.75 -2.67 -6.58
CA ALA A 210 -21.29 -3.35 -7.74
C ALA A 210 -20.27 -3.48 -8.89
N ARG A 211 -19.27 -2.59 -8.93
CA ARG A 211 -18.17 -2.62 -9.91
C ARG A 211 -17.20 -3.77 -9.64
N LEU A 212 -17.12 -4.24 -8.40
CA LEU A 212 -16.25 -5.35 -7.99
C LEU A 212 -17.03 -6.67 -7.99
N GLY A 213 -17.52 -7.03 -9.18
CA GLY A 213 -18.26 -8.24 -9.49
C GLY A 213 -17.41 -9.52 -9.50
N PHE A 214 -16.47 -9.67 -8.57
CA PHE A 214 -15.45 -10.73 -8.60
C PHE A 214 -16.04 -12.12 -8.83
N GLN A 215 -15.50 -12.80 -9.84
CA GLN A 215 -15.80 -14.17 -10.23
C GLN A 215 -14.50 -14.94 -10.39
N ARG A 216 -14.57 -16.22 -10.03
CA ARG A 216 -13.48 -17.16 -10.20
C ARG A 216 -13.42 -17.62 -11.66
N TYR A 217 -12.25 -17.52 -12.27
CA TYR A 217 -12.03 -17.89 -13.67
C TYR A 217 -11.42 -19.28 -13.80
N ASP A 218 -10.51 -19.65 -12.90
CA ASP A 218 -9.81 -20.94 -12.86
C ASP A 218 -9.67 -21.45 -11.40
N GLU A 219 -8.90 -22.53 -11.21
CA GLU A 219 -8.61 -23.08 -9.88
C GLU A 219 -7.53 -22.30 -9.11
N GLY A 220 -7.00 -21.23 -9.68
CA GLY A 220 -6.02 -20.35 -9.05
C GLY A 220 -6.60 -19.51 -7.91
N PRO A 221 -5.71 -18.82 -7.17
CA PRO A 221 -6.12 -17.99 -6.04
C PRO A 221 -6.74 -16.64 -6.47
N CYS A 222 -6.67 -16.29 -7.75
CA CYS A 222 -7.14 -15.01 -8.27
C CYS A 222 -8.63 -15.00 -8.64
N TRP A 223 -9.23 -13.84 -8.45
CA TRP A 223 -10.60 -13.50 -8.84
C TRP A 223 -10.58 -12.28 -9.75
N PHE A 224 -11.42 -12.28 -10.78
CA PHE A 224 -11.47 -11.21 -11.78
C PHE A 224 -12.88 -10.66 -11.93
N VAL A 225 -13.00 -9.45 -12.47
CA VAL A 225 -14.30 -8.86 -12.84
C VAL A 225 -14.51 -9.11 -14.34
N PRO A 226 -15.47 -9.95 -14.77
CA PRO A 226 -15.61 -10.37 -16.17
C PRO A 226 -15.78 -9.23 -17.18
N GLU A 227 -16.37 -8.12 -16.75
CA GLU A 227 -16.64 -6.94 -17.58
C GLU A 227 -15.41 -6.02 -17.75
N LEU A 228 -14.30 -6.31 -17.05
CA LEU A 228 -13.08 -5.51 -17.10
C LEU A 228 -11.95 -6.27 -17.81
N PRO A 229 -10.97 -5.54 -18.39
CA PRO A 229 -9.73 -6.16 -18.84
C PRO A 229 -9.08 -7.00 -17.72
N PRO A 230 -8.42 -8.12 -18.06
CA PRO A 230 -7.61 -8.86 -17.09
C PRO A 230 -6.63 -7.92 -16.37
N LEU A 231 -6.46 -8.12 -15.07
CA LEU A 231 -5.62 -7.28 -14.19
C LEU A 231 -6.12 -5.84 -13.95
N ALA A 232 -7.31 -5.45 -14.42
CA ALA A 232 -7.89 -4.15 -14.07
C ALA A 232 -8.40 -4.11 -12.61
N ALA A 233 -8.78 -5.27 -12.07
CA ALA A 233 -9.04 -5.49 -10.66
C ALA A 233 -8.87 -6.99 -10.38
N VAL A 234 -7.93 -7.32 -9.50
CA VAL A 234 -7.64 -8.68 -9.06
C VAL A 234 -7.99 -8.81 -7.58
N GLY A 235 -8.85 -9.76 -7.28
CA GLY A 235 -9.10 -10.24 -5.93
C GLY A 235 -8.33 -11.52 -5.66
N PHE A 236 -8.09 -11.82 -4.39
CA PHE A 236 -7.38 -13.03 -3.97
C PHE A 236 -8.20 -13.81 -2.96
N ASP A 237 -8.06 -15.13 -2.98
CA ASP A 237 -8.55 -16.01 -1.93
C ASP A 237 -8.07 -15.56 -0.55
N ASP A 238 -8.94 -15.72 0.45
CA ASP A 238 -8.54 -15.53 1.84
C ASP A 238 -7.42 -16.52 2.22
N GLY A 239 -6.34 -15.99 2.79
CA GLY A 239 -5.14 -16.75 3.13
C GLY A 239 -4.05 -16.81 2.06
N PHE A 240 -4.34 -16.49 0.78
CA PHE A 240 -3.31 -16.48 -0.26
C PHE A 240 -2.22 -15.44 0.03
N LEU A 241 -2.62 -14.18 0.26
CA LEU A 241 -1.69 -13.08 0.55
C LEU A 241 -0.97 -13.29 1.88
N ASP A 242 -1.67 -13.80 2.90
CA ASP A 242 -1.08 -14.17 4.19
C ASP A 242 0.06 -15.19 4.00
N GLY A 243 -0.17 -16.23 3.21
CA GLY A 243 0.85 -17.24 2.89
C GLY A 243 1.98 -16.72 2.01
N ALA A 244 1.68 -15.82 1.06
CA ALA A 244 2.68 -15.20 0.20
C ALA A 244 3.64 -14.31 1.00
N LEU A 245 3.11 -13.49 1.92
CA LEU A 245 3.89 -12.69 2.86
C LEU A 245 4.76 -13.56 3.77
N ALA A 246 4.19 -14.61 4.36
CA ALA A 246 4.94 -15.52 5.23
C ALA A 246 6.10 -16.22 4.50
N ARG A 247 5.90 -16.64 3.24
CA ARG A 247 6.97 -17.22 2.40
C ARG A 247 8.07 -16.21 2.09
N ALA A 248 7.74 -14.93 2.03
CA ALA A 248 8.68 -13.83 1.88
C ALA A 248 9.23 -13.32 3.23
N GLY A 249 9.07 -14.07 4.33
CA GLY A 249 9.64 -13.71 5.63
C GLY A 249 8.95 -12.54 6.35
N LEU A 250 7.76 -12.14 5.89
CA LEU A 250 6.99 -11.04 6.47
C LEU A 250 5.86 -11.57 7.36
N SER A 251 5.74 -11.01 8.56
CA SER A 251 4.70 -11.32 9.53
C SER A 251 3.58 -10.28 9.48
N VAL A 252 2.35 -10.70 9.20
CA VAL A 252 1.18 -9.79 9.17
C VAL A 252 0.89 -9.28 10.59
N THR A 253 0.98 -7.96 10.79
CA THR A 253 0.69 -7.28 12.06
C THR A 253 -0.69 -6.64 12.06
N THR A 254 -1.26 -6.34 10.89
CA THR A 254 -2.62 -5.79 10.77
C THR A 254 -3.28 -6.30 9.49
N LYS A 255 -4.52 -6.77 9.62
CA LYS A 255 -5.43 -7.06 8.51
C LYS A 255 -6.74 -6.33 8.79
N SER A 256 -7.12 -5.41 7.90
CA SER A 256 -8.33 -4.60 8.06
C SER A 256 -9.14 -4.65 6.78
N PHE A 257 -10.41 -5.00 6.89
CA PHE A 257 -11.28 -5.17 5.74
C PHE A 257 -11.94 -3.84 5.34
N GLY A 258 -11.92 -3.54 4.04
CA GLY A 258 -12.41 -2.30 3.48
C GLY A 258 -13.91 -2.32 3.20
N HIS A 259 -14.50 -1.13 3.06
CA HIS A 259 -15.94 -0.99 2.85
C HIS A 259 -16.39 -1.40 1.44
N TRP A 260 -15.46 -1.67 0.50
CA TRP A 260 -15.76 -2.24 -0.82
C TRP A 260 -16.60 -3.51 -0.73
N ARG A 261 -16.44 -4.32 0.34
CA ARG A 261 -17.17 -5.58 0.55
C ARG A 261 -18.54 -5.43 1.21
N GLY A 262 -18.97 -4.19 1.46
CA GLY A 262 -20.28 -3.88 2.02
C GLY A 262 -20.36 -3.87 3.55
N VAL A 263 -19.22 -3.73 4.23
CA VAL A 263 -19.11 -3.56 5.69
C VAL A 263 -18.69 -2.13 6.03
N PRO A 264 -19.04 -1.60 7.22
CA PRO A 264 -18.49 -0.31 7.67
C PRO A 264 -16.96 -0.40 7.84
N SER A 265 -16.24 0.53 7.23
CA SER A 265 -14.78 0.66 7.34
C SER A 265 -14.36 2.10 7.03
N ASP A 266 -13.20 2.51 7.54
CA ASP A 266 -12.59 3.84 7.34
C ASP A 266 -11.70 3.90 6.10
N HIS A 267 -11.63 2.81 5.32
CA HIS A 267 -10.95 2.75 4.03
C HIS A 267 -11.71 1.88 3.02
N TYR A 268 -11.51 2.17 1.73
CA TYR A 268 -12.21 1.49 0.65
C TYR A 268 -11.75 0.04 0.45
N GLN A 269 -10.47 -0.19 0.18
CA GLN A 269 -9.88 -1.52 -0.06
C GLN A 269 -9.53 -2.24 1.24
N ASP A 270 -9.27 -3.54 1.18
CA ASP A 270 -8.66 -4.23 2.32
C ASP A 270 -7.21 -3.78 2.48
N LEU A 271 -6.71 -3.79 3.71
CA LEU A 271 -5.41 -3.25 4.09
C LEU A 271 -4.65 -4.28 4.91
N PHE A 272 -3.42 -4.54 4.50
CA PHE A 272 -2.48 -5.40 5.21
C PHE A 272 -1.26 -4.58 5.61
N VAL A 273 -0.82 -4.74 6.85
CA VAL A 273 0.50 -4.29 7.32
C VAL A 273 1.27 -5.54 7.71
N ALA A 274 2.47 -5.69 7.18
CA ALA A 274 3.36 -6.79 7.49
C ALA A 274 4.74 -6.25 7.88
N GLU A 275 5.38 -6.86 8.87
CA GLU A 275 6.69 -6.47 9.38
C GLU A 275 7.72 -7.54 9.01
N LEU A 276 8.90 -7.12 8.57
CA LEU A 276 10.03 -8.02 8.38
C LEU A 276 10.69 -8.25 9.73
N ASP A 277 10.84 -9.52 10.12
CA ASP A 277 11.42 -9.88 11.40
C ASP A 277 12.81 -9.22 11.59
N ARG A 278 13.08 -8.76 12.80
CA ARG A 278 14.35 -8.05 13.11
C ARG A 278 15.58 -8.96 13.01
N GLY A 279 15.38 -10.27 12.90
CA GLY A 279 16.38 -11.30 13.15
C GLY A 279 16.80 -11.31 14.62
N ASP A 280 17.02 -12.49 15.21
CA ASP A 280 17.73 -12.58 16.48
C ASP A 280 19.16 -12.07 16.24
N ARG A 281 19.50 -10.95 16.89
CA ARG A 281 20.86 -10.41 16.98
C ARG A 281 21.62 -11.08 18.11
#